data_AF-A0A923QDQ5-F1
#
_entry.id   AF-A0A923QDQ5-F1
#
_cell.length_a   1.000
_cell.length_b   1.000
_cell.length_c   1.000
_cell.angle_alpha   90.00
_cell.angle_beta   90.00
_cell.angle_gamma   90.00
#
_symmetry.space_group_name_H-M   'P 1'
#
loop_
_entity.id
_entity.type
_entity.pdbx_description
1 polymer ?
#
loop_
_entity_poly.entity_id
_entity_poly.type
_entity_poly.pdbx_seq_one_letter_code
_entity_poly.pdbx_strand_id
1 'polypeptide(L)'
;MIRAVGRALAIFDAFDNDHLSLSLQEISERIRMPKTTAFRLVNTVERAGFLIRMDNQQYCLSLKLVRLAGMVRSTLSIRDIARPVMAEINAQTSETITLNTISGTERMVLEVVDTPSPLMSMARQGQHMPLLLGASSRILMAHMDEAELEKVLKVTAAGKDLDRAAFDRELARFRRQGYALTRGQRVAGLTAIAVPVFEIDGKVRHCLVLTGPSVRVDAMDLDFAEIMIAAGRDLSNRLGAQPAPVGDSGELGEVPAKAAKAVKAGAKTAARTTAKSAAAPAKSAAPRRAAAKPAARKTARRVAAS
;
A
#
# COMPACT_ATOMS: atom_id res chain seq x y z
N MET A 1 -20.44 8.16 11.99
CA MET A 1 -20.14 6.75 12.40
C MET A 1 -21.20 6.32 13.40
N ILE A 2 -21.86 5.17 13.19
CA ILE A 2 -22.87 4.64 14.12
C ILE A 2 -22.14 4.03 15.32
N ARG A 3 -22.28 4.63 16.50
CA ARG A 3 -21.51 4.24 17.71
C ARG A 3 -21.64 2.76 18.07
N ALA A 4 -22.82 2.17 17.91
CA ALA A 4 -23.06 0.76 18.20
C ALA A 4 -22.26 -0.17 17.27
N VAL A 5 -22.15 0.17 15.99
CA VAL A 5 -21.39 -0.62 15.00
C VAL A 5 -19.89 -0.56 15.31
N GLY A 6 -19.34 0.63 15.58
CA GLY A 6 -17.93 0.76 15.94
C GLY A 6 -17.57 -0.04 17.19
N ARG A 7 -18.44 -0.03 18.21
CA ARG A 7 -18.24 -0.82 19.44
C ARG A 7 -18.32 -2.33 19.21
N ALA A 8 -19.18 -2.79 18.30
CA ALA A 8 -19.27 -4.20 17.96
C ALA A 8 -18.01 -4.67 17.20
N LEU A 9 -17.48 -3.84 16.30
CA LEU A 9 -16.25 -4.15 15.55
C LEU A 9 -15.03 -4.22 16.46
N ALA A 10 -14.96 -3.37 17.49
CA ALA A 10 -13.87 -3.39 18.48
C ALA A 10 -13.72 -4.73 19.22
N ILE A 11 -14.75 -5.59 19.24
CA ILE A 11 -14.63 -6.94 19.82
C ILE A 11 -13.59 -7.77 19.09
N PHE A 12 -13.47 -7.63 17.76
CA PHE A 12 -12.49 -8.38 16.99
C PHE A 12 -11.05 -7.95 17.31
N ASP A 13 -10.84 -6.67 17.65
CA ASP A 13 -9.54 -6.13 18.06
C ASP A 13 -9.08 -6.66 19.44
N ALA A 14 -9.94 -7.35 20.20
CA ALA A 14 -9.57 -7.97 21.46
C ALA A 14 -8.80 -9.29 21.27
N PHE A 15 -8.88 -9.92 20.10
CA PHE A 15 -8.21 -11.18 19.78
C PHE A 15 -6.89 -10.92 19.07
N ASP A 16 -5.89 -11.73 19.39
CA ASP A 16 -4.56 -11.69 18.76
C ASP A 16 -3.93 -13.10 18.79
N ASN A 17 -2.68 -13.22 18.35
CA ASN A 17 -1.99 -14.51 18.26
C ASN A 17 -1.73 -15.17 19.63
N ASP A 18 -1.67 -14.39 20.71
CA ASP A 18 -1.48 -14.88 22.07
C ASP A 18 -2.82 -15.12 22.77
N HIS A 19 -3.92 -14.55 22.24
CA HIS A 19 -5.26 -14.55 22.82
C HIS A 19 -6.32 -15.06 21.85
N LEU A 20 -6.21 -16.33 21.45
CA LEU A 20 -7.11 -16.97 20.48
C LEU A 20 -8.52 -17.24 21.04
N SER A 21 -8.67 -17.29 22.36
CA SER A 21 -9.95 -17.43 23.06
C SER A 21 -9.98 -16.61 24.33
N LEU A 22 -11.11 -15.94 24.59
CA LEU A 22 -11.26 -14.98 25.68
C LEU A 22 -12.59 -15.11 26.39
N SER A 23 -12.60 -15.01 27.71
CA SER A 23 -13.81 -14.83 28.50
C SER A 23 -14.46 -13.46 28.23
N LEU A 24 -15.73 -13.33 28.59
CA LEU A 24 -16.44 -12.04 28.50
C LEU A 24 -15.74 -10.92 29.29
N GLN A 25 -15.15 -11.25 30.43
CA GLN A 25 -14.44 -10.28 31.27
C GLN A 25 -13.20 -9.75 30.55
N GLU A 26 -12.38 -10.66 30.02
CA GLU A 26 -11.18 -10.32 29.26
C GLU A 26 -11.48 -9.50 28.01
N ILE A 27 -12.56 -9.81 27.28
CA ILE A 27 -13.02 -9.01 26.14
C ILE A 27 -13.39 -7.60 26.62
N SER A 28 -14.19 -7.50 27.69
CA SER A 28 -14.66 -6.23 28.25
C SER A 28 -13.51 -5.31 28.66
N GLU A 29 -12.48 -5.88 29.28
CA GLU A 29 -11.27 -5.18 29.72
C GLU A 29 -10.45 -4.69 28.52
N ARG A 30 -10.18 -5.56 27.53
CA ARG A 30 -9.41 -5.20 26.33
C ARG A 30 -10.06 -4.10 25.50
N ILE A 31 -11.38 -4.16 25.29
CA ILE A 31 -12.11 -3.13 24.52
C ILE A 31 -12.49 -1.90 25.36
N ARG A 32 -12.12 -1.88 26.66
CA ARG A 32 -12.41 -0.80 27.61
C ARG A 32 -13.89 -0.43 27.67
N MET A 33 -14.75 -1.43 27.85
CA MET A 33 -16.20 -1.25 27.99
C MET A 33 -16.74 -1.85 29.29
N PRO A 34 -17.87 -1.34 29.82
CA PRO A 34 -18.56 -1.98 30.93
C PRO A 34 -19.08 -3.39 30.56
N LYS A 35 -18.97 -4.33 31.50
CA LYS A 35 -19.33 -5.75 31.31
C LYS A 35 -20.75 -5.95 30.76
N THR A 36 -21.71 -5.16 31.22
CA THR A 36 -23.11 -5.21 30.74
C THR A 36 -23.25 -4.80 29.26
N THR A 37 -22.44 -3.84 28.80
CA THR A 37 -22.43 -3.40 27.41
C THR A 37 -21.68 -4.41 26.53
N ALA A 38 -20.51 -4.86 26.98
CA ALA A 38 -19.74 -5.89 26.30
C ALA A 38 -20.56 -7.18 26.12
N PHE A 39 -21.30 -7.60 27.15
CA PHE A 39 -22.17 -8.78 27.09
C PHE A 39 -23.20 -8.71 25.96
N ARG A 40 -23.90 -7.57 25.85
CA ARG A 40 -24.91 -7.38 24.80
C ARG A 40 -24.29 -7.41 23.41
N LEU A 41 -23.12 -6.80 23.24
CA LEU A 41 -22.41 -6.77 21.97
C LEU A 41 -21.87 -8.17 21.60
N VAL A 42 -21.18 -8.85 22.52
CA VAL A 42 -20.63 -10.20 22.33
C VAL A 42 -21.75 -11.18 21.98
N ASN A 43 -22.86 -11.21 22.73
CA ASN A 43 -23.99 -12.07 22.40
C ASN A 43 -24.61 -11.75 21.03
N THR A 44 -24.61 -10.48 20.61
CA THR A 44 -25.12 -10.10 19.29
C THR A 44 -24.20 -10.61 18.19
N VAL A 45 -22.89 -10.48 18.36
CA VAL A 45 -21.86 -10.94 17.40
C VAL A 45 -21.80 -12.48 17.35
N GLU A 46 -21.94 -13.15 18.50
CA GLU A 46 -22.10 -14.60 18.63
C GLU A 46 -23.36 -15.09 17.89
N ARG A 47 -24.53 -14.50 18.15
CA ARG A 47 -25.78 -14.84 17.45
C ARG A 47 -25.71 -14.55 15.95
N ALA A 48 -24.94 -13.55 15.54
CA ALA A 48 -24.65 -13.28 14.14
C ALA A 48 -23.65 -14.29 13.52
N GLY A 49 -23.15 -15.24 14.31
CA GLY A 49 -22.30 -16.34 13.89
C GLY A 49 -20.85 -15.95 13.63
N PHE A 50 -20.37 -14.86 14.24
CA PHE A 50 -18.97 -14.41 14.11
C PHE A 50 -18.07 -14.86 15.26
N LEU A 51 -18.67 -15.14 16.43
CA LEU A 51 -18.01 -15.74 17.59
C LEU A 51 -18.65 -17.10 17.90
N ILE A 52 -17.87 -17.99 18.49
CA ILE A 52 -18.31 -19.27 19.03
C ILE A 52 -18.01 -19.26 20.54
N ARG A 53 -19.01 -19.59 21.36
CA ARG A 53 -18.81 -19.82 22.78
C ARG A 53 -18.43 -21.29 22.99
N MET A 54 -17.26 -21.52 23.58
CA MET A 54 -16.73 -22.83 23.91
C MET A 54 -17.27 -23.34 25.25
N ASP A 55 -17.07 -24.63 25.54
CA ASP A 55 -17.56 -25.28 26.76
C ASP A 55 -17.03 -24.62 28.05
N ASN A 56 -15.81 -24.09 27.99
CA ASN A 56 -15.15 -23.36 29.08
C ASN A 56 -15.65 -21.91 29.26
N GLN A 57 -16.75 -21.53 28.61
CA GLN A 57 -17.34 -20.18 28.66
C GLN A 57 -16.47 -19.07 28.04
N GLN A 58 -15.39 -19.42 27.34
CA GLN A 58 -14.64 -18.48 26.52
C GLN A 58 -15.25 -18.39 25.11
N TYR A 59 -14.95 -17.28 24.45
CA TYR A 59 -15.34 -16.99 23.08
C TYR A 59 -14.12 -17.09 22.18
N CYS A 60 -14.28 -17.66 20.99
CA CYS A 60 -13.27 -17.64 19.94
C CYS A 60 -13.88 -17.16 18.61
N LEU A 61 -13.01 -16.77 17.67
CA LEU A 61 -13.42 -16.37 16.33
C LEU A 61 -13.98 -17.56 15.55
N SER A 62 -15.13 -17.38 14.90
CA SER A 62 -15.75 -18.43 14.08
C SER A 62 -15.07 -18.59 12.70
N LEU A 63 -15.22 -19.78 12.09
CA LEU A 63 -14.78 -20.05 10.72
C LEU A 63 -15.49 -19.19 9.65
N LYS A 64 -16.58 -18.49 10.00
CA LYS A 64 -17.22 -17.51 9.12
C LYS A 64 -16.24 -16.41 8.70
N LEU A 65 -15.31 -16.02 9.58
CA LEU A 65 -14.27 -15.04 9.27
C LEU A 65 -13.27 -15.57 8.24
N VAL A 66 -12.93 -16.86 8.28
CA VAL A 66 -12.10 -17.51 7.25
C VAL A 66 -12.77 -17.48 5.88
N ARG A 67 -14.08 -17.78 5.83
CA ARG A 67 -14.86 -17.67 4.58
C ARG A 67 -14.85 -16.24 4.03
N LEU A 68 -15.04 -15.24 4.89
CA LEU A 68 -14.99 -13.83 4.47
C LEU A 68 -13.59 -13.43 3.98
N ALA A 69 -12.54 -13.82 4.71
CA ALA A 69 -11.15 -13.58 4.32
C ALA A 69 -10.82 -14.21 2.95
N GLY A 70 -11.30 -15.42 2.70
CA GLY A 70 -11.17 -16.09 1.40
C GLY A 70 -11.81 -15.30 0.25
N MET A 71 -12.96 -14.66 0.48
CA MET A 71 -13.62 -13.81 -0.53
C MET A 71 -12.91 -12.46 -0.74
N VAL A 72 -12.27 -11.90 0.29
CA VAL A 72 -11.45 -10.68 0.14
C VAL A 72 -10.26 -10.96 -0.78
N ARG A 73 -9.58 -12.10 -0.61
CA ARG A 73 -8.43 -12.48 -1.45
C ARG A 73 -8.76 -12.61 -2.94
N SER A 74 -10.00 -12.93 -3.30
CA SER A 74 -10.44 -13.03 -4.70
C SER A 74 -10.98 -11.73 -5.29
N THR A 75 -11.26 -10.72 -4.47
CA THR A 75 -11.94 -9.47 -4.89
C THR A 75 -11.08 -8.22 -4.75
N LEU A 76 -10.07 -8.22 -3.87
CA LEU A 76 -9.28 -7.03 -3.57
C LEU A 76 -7.81 -7.23 -3.96
N SER A 77 -7.38 -6.60 -5.04
CA SER A 77 -5.98 -6.59 -5.46
C SER A 77 -5.19 -5.57 -4.65
N ILE A 78 -3.99 -5.94 -4.20
CA ILE A 78 -3.07 -4.99 -3.55
C ILE A 78 -2.81 -3.75 -4.42
N ARG A 79 -2.85 -3.89 -5.75
CA ARG A 79 -2.71 -2.78 -6.69
C ARG A 79 -3.82 -1.74 -6.51
N ASP A 80 -5.06 -2.18 -6.35
CA ASP A 80 -6.22 -1.29 -6.21
C ASP A 80 -6.17 -0.51 -4.88
N ILE A 81 -5.65 -1.15 -3.83
CA ILE A 81 -5.45 -0.52 -2.51
C ILE A 81 -4.27 0.46 -2.54
N ALA A 82 -3.17 0.08 -3.19
CA ALA A 82 -1.94 0.85 -3.21
C ALA A 82 -2.01 2.07 -4.13
N ARG A 83 -2.74 1.98 -5.26
CA ARG A 83 -2.73 3.02 -6.30
C ARG A 83 -3.16 4.41 -5.79
N PRO A 84 -4.21 4.58 -4.96
CA PRO A 84 -4.53 5.87 -4.36
C PRO A 84 -3.40 6.43 -3.48
N VAL A 85 -2.76 5.57 -2.67
CA VAL A 85 -1.64 5.97 -1.80
C VAL A 85 -0.45 6.41 -2.65
N MET A 86 -0.11 5.64 -3.68
CA MET A 86 0.97 5.98 -4.62
C MET A 86 0.71 7.29 -5.36
N ALA A 87 -0.54 7.55 -5.78
CA ALA A 87 -0.92 8.80 -6.44
C ALA A 87 -0.79 10.01 -5.51
N GLU A 88 -1.09 9.86 -4.22
CA GLU A 88 -0.91 10.91 -3.22
C GLU A 88 0.57 11.23 -2.99
N ILE A 89 1.43 10.21 -2.88
CA ILE A 89 2.89 10.42 -2.77
C ILE A 89 3.41 11.12 -4.03
N ASN A 90 3.00 10.66 -5.22
CA ASN A 90 3.41 11.27 -6.48
C ASN A 90 2.96 12.73 -6.58
N ALA A 91 1.74 13.07 -6.13
CA ALA A 91 1.26 14.45 -6.10
C ALA A 91 2.07 15.35 -5.15
N GLN A 92 2.59 14.80 -4.06
CA GLN A 92 3.41 15.53 -3.08
C GLN A 92 4.88 15.69 -3.51
N THR A 93 5.43 14.67 -4.16
CA THR A 93 6.87 14.57 -4.46
C THR A 93 7.21 14.87 -5.92
N SER A 94 6.23 14.74 -6.81
CA SER A 94 6.41 14.76 -8.27
C SER A 94 7.45 13.73 -8.77
N GLU A 95 7.68 12.64 -8.05
CA GLU A 95 8.62 11.57 -8.45
C GLU A 95 7.91 10.25 -8.77
N THR A 96 8.61 9.35 -9.46
CA THR A 96 8.06 8.04 -9.84
C THR A 96 7.89 7.17 -8.60
N ILE A 97 6.70 6.63 -8.41
CA ILE A 97 6.37 5.72 -7.30
C ILE A 97 6.09 4.33 -7.84
N THR A 98 6.71 3.31 -7.25
CA THR A 98 6.51 1.90 -7.63
C THR A 98 6.13 1.05 -6.43
N LEU A 99 5.21 0.11 -6.66
CA LEU A 99 4.94 -0.99 -5.74
C LEU A 99 5.70 -2.21 -6.23
N ASN A 100 6.53 -2.82 -5.38
CA ASN A 100 7.31 -4.01 -5.73
C ASN A 100 6.93 -5.18 -4.83
N THR A 101 7.05 -6.40 -5.36
CA THR A 101 6.88 -7.66 -4.65
C THR A 101 8.08 -8.59 -4.86
N ILE A 102 8.18 -9.64 -4.05
CA ILE A 102 9.17 -10.71 -4.21
C ILE A 102 8.62 -11.78 -5.16
N SER A 103 9.42 -12.18 -6.14
CA SER A 103 9.16 -13.30 -7.05
C SER A 103 10.38 -14.20 -7.10
N GLY A 104 10.43 -15.21 -6.23
CA GLY A 104 11.60 -16.08 -6.09
C GLY A 104 12.82 -15.30 -5.59
N THR A 105 13.88 -15.25 -6.40
CA THR A 105 15.13 -14.52 -6.12
C THR A 105 15.16 -13.12 -6.75
N GLU A 106 14.03 -12.66 -7.28
CA GLU A 106 13.87 -11.38 -7.94
C GLU A 106 12.82 -10.52 -7.25
N ARG A 107 12.92 -9.21 -7.44
CA ARG A 107 11.80 -8.30 -7.24
C ARG A 107 11.04 -8.15 -8.54
N MET A 108 9.73 -7.97 -8.45
CA MET A 108 8.87 -7.63 -9.56
C MET A 108 8.10 -6.35 -9.27
N VAL A 109 8.01 -5.45 -10.24
CA VAL A 109 7.18 -4.25 -10.15
C VAL A 109 5.71 -4.63 -10.40
N LEU A 110 4.83 -4.38 -9.42
CA LEU A 110 3.41 -4.64 -9.53
C LEU A 110 2.63 -3.45 -10.09
N GLU A 111 3.01 -2.23 -9.71
CA GLU A 111 2.31 -1.01 -10.05
C GLU A 111 3.29 0.16 -10.17
N VAL A 112 2.97 1.12 -11.04
CA VAL A 112 3.77 2.33 -11.28
C VAL A 112 2.84 3.54 -11.34
N VAL A 113 3.23 4.61 -10.66
CA VAL A 113 2.71 5.96 -10.88
C VAL A 113 3.87 6.81 -11.35
N ASP A 114 3.83 7.19 -12.63
CA ASP A 114 4.89 7.94 -13.28
C ASP A 114 4.99 9.38 -12.75
N THR A 115 6.20 9.91 -12.70
CA THR A 115 6.42 11.34 -12.49
C THR A 115 5.85 12.15 -13.67
N PRO A 116 5.32 13.36 -13.41
CA PRO A 116 5.00 14.31 -14.49
C PRO A 116 6.24 14.96 -15.12
N SER A 117 7.44 14.78 -14.55
CA SER A 117 8.69 15.38 -15.04
C SER A 117 9.23 14.66 -16.28
N PRO A 118 9.77 15.38 -17.29
CA PRO A 118 10.39 14.77 -18.46
C PRO A 118 11.69 14.02 -18.12
N LEU A 119 12.42 14.46 -17.10
CA LEU A 119 13.56 13.73 -16.56
C LEU A 119 13.05 12.77 -15.48
N MET A 120 13.00 11.48 -15.81
CA MET A 120 12.40 10.45 -14.98
C MET A 120 13.16 9.13 -15.00
N SER A 121 12.95 8.33 -13.94
CA SER A 121 13.30 6.91 -13.96
C SER A 121 12.18 6.11 -14.62
N MET A 122 12.52 5.28 -15.61
CA MET A 122 11.56 4.37 -16.24
C MET A 122 11.48 3.05 -15.48
N ALA A 123 10.32 2.78 -14.88
CA ALA A 123 9.96 1.47 -14.37
C ALA A 123 8.74 0.95 -15.14
N ARG A 124 8.64 -0.37 -15.33
CA ARG A 124 7.49 -0.98 -16.01
C ARG A 124 6.82 -1.99 -15.10
N GLN A 125 5.49 -2.02 -15.10
CA GLN A 125 4.75 -3.12 -14.49
C GLN A 125 5.21 -4.46 -15.09
N GLY A 126 5.36 -5.47 -14.23
CA GLY A 126 5.92 -6.77 -14.60
C GLY A 126 7.43 -6.79 -14.81
N GLN A 127 8.14 -5.68 -14.57
CA GLN A 127 9.61 -5.69 -14.67
C GLN A 127 10.22 -6.47 -13.51
N HIS A 128 11.01 -7.48 -13.84
CA HIS A 128 11.79 -8.31 -12.91
C HIS A 128 13.22 -7.81 -12.78
N MET A 129 13.77 -7.86 -11.56
CA MET A 129 15.17 -7.53 -11.28
C MET A 129 15.71 -8.37 -10.11
N PRO A 130 16.98 -8.83 -10.13
CA PRO A 130 17.55 -9.58 -9.02
C PRO A 130 17.48 -8.84 -7.67
N LEU A 131 17.15 -9.57 -6.60
CA LEU A 131 17.17 -9.08 -5.23
C LEU A 131 18.60 -8.97 -4.70
N LEU A 132 19.26 -7.86 -5.02
CA LEU A 132 20.57 -7.53 -4.46
C LEU A 132 20.80 -6.02 -4.34
N LEU A 133 20.51 -5.29 -5.42
CA LEU A 133 20.83 -3.87 -5.55
C LEU A 133 19.59 -2.98 -5.56
N GLY A 134 19.74 -1.82 -4.91
CA GLY A 134 18.73 -0.75 -4.86
C GLY A 134 17.77 -0.86 -3.68
N ALA A 135 17.18 0.27 -3.33
CA ALA A 135 16.35 0.44 -2.14
C ALA A 135 15.24 -0.61 -1.99
N SER A 136 14.53 -0.95 -3.07
CA SER A 136 13.51 -2.00 -3.10
C SER A 136 14.03 -3.35 -2.59
N SER A 137 15.20 -3.78 -3.08
CA SER A 137 15.75 -5.08 -2.74
C SER A 137 16.25 -5.07 -1.31
N ARG A 138 16.89 -3.97 -0.89
CA ARG A 138 17.38 -3.81 0.48
C ARG A 138 16.26 -3.82 1.51
N ILE A 139 15.14 -3.15 1.26
CA ILE A 139 14.04 -3.12 2.22
C ILE A 139 13.31 -4.47 2.30
N LEU A 140 13.15 -5.16 1.17
CA LEU A 140 12.56 -6.50 1.14
C LEU A 140 13.46 -7.51 1.87
N MET A 141 14.77 -7.51 1.57
CA MET A 141 15.75 -8.41 2.19
C MET A 141 15.94 -8.12 3.68
N ALA A 142 15.83 -6.86 4.12
CA ALA A 142 15.91 -6.50 5.54
C ALA A 142 14.80 -7.11 6.41
N HIS A 143 13.72 -7.59 5.79
CA HIS A 143 12.57 -8.20 6.45
C HIS A 143 12.38 -9.70 6.11
N MET A 144 13.30 -10.29 5.35
CA MET A 144 13.34 -11.73 5.13
C MET A 144 13.80 -12.44 6.41
N ASP A 145 13.37 -13.69 6.58
CA ASP A 145 14.05 -14.57 7.53
C ASP A 145 15.44 -14.97 6.99
N GLU A 146 16.31 -15.44 7.88
CA GLU A 146 17.69 -15.77 7.52
C GLU A 146 17.75 -16.86 6.44
N ALA A 147 16.84 -17.84 6.49
CA ALA A 147 16.84 -18.95 5.54
C ALA A 147 16.41 -18.52 4.13
N GLU A 148 15.45 -17.60 4.03
CA GLU A 148 15.02 -16.95 2.79
C GLU A 148 16.13 -16.06 2.23
N LEU A 149 16.77 -15.25 3.09
CA LEU A 149 17.87 -14.37 2.72
C LEU A 149 19.05 -15.16 2.12
N GLU A 150 19.46 -16.25 2.78
CA GLU A 150 20.53 -17.12 2.29
C GLU A 150 20.22 -17.73 0.92
N LYS A 151 18.99 -18.18 0.70
CA LYS A 151 18.55 -18.71 -0.60
C LYS A 151 18.66 -17.66 -1.70
N VAL A 152 18.26 -16.42 -1.41
CA VAL A 152 18.33 -15.31 -2.35
C VAL A 152 19.77 -14.94 -2.66
N LEU A 153 20.63 -14.82 -1.63
CA LEU A 153 22.03 -14.44 -1.78
C LEU A 153 22.83 -15.50 -2.55
N LYS A 154 22.58 -16.79 -2.31
CA LYS A 154 23.22 -17.89 -3.04
C LYS A 154 23.07 -17.77 -4.56
N VAL A 155 21.96 -17.20 -5.03
CA VAL A 155 21.70 -16.99 -6.46
C VAL A 155 22.14 -15.61 -6.93
N THR A 156 21.78 -14.56 -6.20
CA THR A 156 21.91 -13.17 -6.66
C THR A 156 23.29 -12.55 -6.45
N ALA A 157 24.01 -13.03 -5.43
CA ALA A 157 25.39 -12.66 -5.11
C ALA A 157 26.43 -13.64 -5.68
N ALA A 158 26.00 -14.68 -6.40
CA ALA A 158 26.92 -15.63 -7.02
C ALA A 158 27.92 -14.91 -7.94
N GLY A 159 29.22 -15.12 -7.67
CA GLY A 159 30.31 -14.49 -8.43
C GLY A 159 30.53 -13.01 -8.15
N LYS A 160 29.90 -12.44 -7.11
CA LYS A 160 30.14 -11.06 -6.67
C LYS A 160 30.90 -11.06 -5.36
N ASP A 161 31.83 -10.13 -5.24
CA ASP A 161 32.53 -9.87 -3.97
C ASP A 161 31.60 -9.06 -3.05
N LEU A 162 30.79 -9.77 -2.28
CA LEU A 162 29.86 -9.20 -1.31
C LEU A 162 30.45 -9.35 0.08
N ASP A 163 30.83 -8.23 0.70
CA ASP A 163 31.10 -8.20 2.13
C ASP A 163 29.81 -8.47 2.90
N ARG A 164 29.64 -9.71 3.35
CA ARG A 164 28.44 -10.16 4.04
C ARG A 164 28.21 -9.40 5.35
N ALA A 165 29.26 -9.14 6.11
CA ALA A 165 29.15 -8.44 7.39
C ALA A 165 28.75 -6.97 7.21
N ALA A 166 29.23 -6.29 6.15
CA ALA A 166 28.75 -4.96 5.81
C ALA A 166 27.29 -4.97 5.33
N PHE A 167 26.93 -5.94 4.49
CA PHE A 167 25.58 -6.09 3.97
C PHE A 167 24.55 -6.32 5.08
N ASP A 168 24.83 -7.22 6.02
CA ASP A 168 23.92 -7.51 7.14
C ASP A 168 23.75 -6.31 8.08
N ARG A 169 24.84 -5.58 8.36
CA ARG A 169 24.79 -4.33 9.14
C ARG A 169 23.91 -3.29 8.45
N GLU A 170 23.99 -3.21 7.14
CA GLU A 170 23.18 -2.30 6.34
C GLU A 170 21.69 -2.68 6.35
N LEU A 171 21.36 -3.97 6.18
CA LEU A 171 19.99 -4.47 6.28
C LEU A 171 19.41 -4.22 7.68
N ALA A 172 20.18 -4.50 8.73
CA ALA A 172 19.77 -4.24 10.11
C ALA A 172 19.49 -2.76 10.36
N ARG A 173 20.28 -1.85 9.77
CA ARG A 173 20.03 -0.41 9.82
C ARG A 173 18.70 -0.06 9.16
N PHE A 174 18.46 -0.54 7.93
CA PHE A 174 17.22 -0.27 7.20
C PHE A 174 15.97 -0.80 7.94
N ARG A 175 16.09 -1.98 8.56
CA ARG A 175 15.03 -2.54 9.40
C ARG A 175 14.73 -1.65 10.61
N ARG A 176 15.77 -1.15 11.32
CA ARG A 176 15.59 -0.28 12.49
C ARG A 176 14.97 1.07 12.15
N GLN A 177 15.44 1.74 11.10
CA GLN A 177 14.96 3.07 10.73
C GLN A 177 13.65 3.05 9.92
N GLY A 178 13.24 1.89 9.38
CA GLY A 178 11.98 1.72 8.66
C GLY A 178 11.99 2.12 7.19
N TYR A 179 13.13 2.46 6.61
CA TYR A 179 13.28 2.77 5.18
C TYR A 179 14.69 2.45 4.68
N ALA A 180 14.84 2.27 3.37
CA ALA A 180 16.12 2.14 2.68
C ALA A 180 16.32 3.32 1.73
N LEU A 181 17.46 4.00 1.82
CA LEU A 181 17.88 5.06 0.90
C LEU A 181 19.11 4.57 0.15
N THR A 182 19.04 4.53 -1.18
CA THR A 182 20.16 4.13 -2.04
C THR A 182 20.42 5.17 -3.11
N ARG A 183 21.69 5.53 -3.31
CA ARG A 183 22.16 6.48 -4.32
C ARG A 183 23.03 5.76 -5.33
N GLY A 184 22.73 5.91 -6.62
CA GLY A 184 23.58 5.41 -7.71
C GLY A 184 23.74 3.89 -7.82
N GLN A 185 23.18 3.08 -6.88
CA GLN A 185 23.45 1.64 -6.82
C GLN A 185 23.01 0.87 -8.06
N ARG A 186 21.94 1.32 -8.72
CA ARG A 186 21.41 0.67 -9.92
C ARG A 186 21.74 1.43 -11.19
N VAL A 187 21.56 2.74 -11.14
CA VAL A 187 21.81 3.67 -12.24
C VAL A 187 22.46 4.90 -11.62
N ALA A 188 23.62 5.29 -12.15
CA ALA A 188 24.30 6.50 -11.72
C ALA A 188 23.38 7.72 -11.88
N GLY A 189 23.35 8.60 -10.87
CA GLY A 189 22.48 9.78 -10.87
C GLY A 189 21.02 9.53 -10.52
N LEU A 190 20.63 8.32 -10.09
CA LEU A 190 19.33 8.05 -9.48
C LEU A 190 19.45 7.80 -7.98
N THR A 191 18.48 8.35 -7.24
CA THR A 191 18.27 8.07 -5.82
C THR A 191 16.91 7.40 -5.65
N ALA A 192 16.85 6.40 -4.78
CA ALA A 192 15.63 5.69 -4.45
C ALA A 192 15.45 5.57 -2.93
N ILE A 193 14.21 5.74 -2.49
CA ILE A 193 13.76 5.58 -1.11
C ILE A 193 12.70 4.50 -1.09
N ALA A 194 12.89 3.45 -0.30
CA ALA A 194 11.95 2.35 -0.18
C ALA A 194 11.50 2.13 1.26
N VAL A 195 10.24 1.76 1.45
CA VAL A 195 9.65 1.46 2.75
C VAL A 195 8.91 0.13 2.72
N PRO A 196 8.90 -0.62 3.83
CA PRO A 196 8.20 -1.90 3.89
C PRO A 196 6.69 -1.68 3.88
N VAL A 197 5.98 -2.63 3.28
CA VAL A 197 4.53 -2.76 3.40
C VAL A 197 4.25 -4.07 4.10
N PHE A 198 3.74 -3.97 5.33
CA PHE A 198 3.41 -5.12 6.16
C PHE A 198 2.05 -5.67 5.76
N GLU A 199 1.95 -6.99 5.68
CA GLU A 199 0.68 -7.69 5.53
C GLU A 199 0.12 -8.13 6.88
N ILE A 200 -1.10 -8.67 6.87
CA ILE A 200 -1.83 -9.09 8.07
C ILE A 200 -1.07 -10.10 8.96
N ASP A 201 -0.18 -10.89 8.36
CA ASP A 201 0.68 -11.86 9.07
C ASP A 201 1.98 -11.24 9.59
N GLY A 202 2.14 -9.91 9.50
CA GLY A 202 3.33 -9.18 9.91
C GLY A 202 4.53 -9.36 8.97
N LYS A 203 4.38 -10.09 7.85
CA LYS A 203 5.45 -10.27 6.87
C LYS A 203 5.49 -9.12 5.89
N VAL A 204 6.68 -8.85 5.35
CA VAL A 204 6.91 -7.86 4.29
C VAL A 204 7.16 -8.58 2.98
N ARG A 205 6.09 -8.75 2.18
CA ARG A 205 6.20 -9.25 0.80
C ARG A 205 6.23 -8.13 -0.24
N HIS A 206 5.94 -6.90 0.20
CA HIS A 206 5.76 -5.75 -0.66
C HIS A 206 6.55 -4.54 -0.13
N CYS A 207 6.93 -3.64 -1.03
CA CYS A 207 7.48 -2.35 -0.65
C CYS A 207 7.02 -1.23 -1.59
N LEU A 208 6.86 -0.03 -1.04
CA LEU A 208 6.69 1.20 -1.82
C LEU A 208 8.05 1.84 -2.04
N VAL A 209 8.27 2.33 -3.26
CA VAL A 209 9.54 2.96 -3.63
C VAL A 209 9.31 4.25 -4.39
N LEU A 210 9.91 5.33 -3.90
CA LEU A 210 10.10 6.57 -4.63
C LEU A 210 11.44 6.51 -5.36
N THR A 211 11.47 6.89 -6.63
CA THR A 211 12.70 6.96 -7.42
C THR A 211 12.71 8.21 -8.29
N GLY A 212 13.82 8.93 -8.26
CA GLY A 212 14.02 10.12 -9.07
C GLY A 212 15.50 10.46 -9.27
N PRO A 213 15.81 11.48 -10.08
CA PRO A 213 17.16 11.99 -10.26
C PRO A 213 17.74 12.47 -8.93
N SER A 214 18.99 12.10 -8.64
CA SER A 214 19.70 12.46 -7.40
C SER A 214 19.71 13.97 -7.17
N VAL A 215 19.83 14.76 -8.24
CA VAL A 215 19.80 16.24 -8.17
C VAL A 215 18.51 16.83 -7.58
N ARG A 216 17.39 16.08 -7.60
CA ARG A 216 16.12 16.50 -6.97
C ARG A 216 15.89 15.79 -5.65
N VAL A 217 16.10 14.48 -5.64
CA VAL A 217 15.76 13.62 -4.49
C VAL A 217 16.73 13.82 -3.33
N ASP A 218 18.03 14.00 -3.59
CA ASP A 218 19.02 14.09 -2.50
C ASP A 218 18.84 15.34 -1.64
N ALA A 219 18.32 16.43 -2.22
CA ALA A 219 18.07 17.67 -1.48
C ALA A 219 16.84 17.58 -0.55
N MET A 220 15.98 16.58 -0.74
CA MET A 220 14.73 16.38 0.00
C MET A 220 14.64 14.97 0.60
N ASP A 221 15.77 14.29 0.78
CA ASP A 221 15.79 12.86 1.08
C ASP A 221 15.10 12.52 2.41
N LEU A 222 15.31 13.33 3.45
CA LEU A 222 14.65 13.18 4.75
C LEU A 222 13.15 13.44 4.66
N ASP A 223 12.74 14.55 4.04
CA ASP A 223 11.32 14.89 3.85
C ASP A 223 10.58 13.78 3.07
N PHE A 224 11.20 13.27 2.01
CA PHE A 224 10.65 12.18 1.22
C PHE A 224 10.66 10.86 1.97
N ALA A 225 11.66 10.58 2.81
CA ALA A 225 11.67 9.41 3.67
C ALA A 225 10.49 9.44 4.66
N GLU A 226 10.20 10.58 5.28
CA GLU A 226 9.05 10.74 6.19
C GLU A 226 7.71 10.50 5.47
N ILE A 227 7.52 11.11 4.29
CA ILE A 227 6.33 10.89 3.45
C ILE A 227 6.17 9.41 3.11
N MET A 228 7.27 8.77 2.69
CA MET A 228 7.26 7.35 2.35
C MET A 228 6.93 6.48 3.56
N ILE A 229 7.52 6.73 4.74
CA ILE A 229 7.24 5.95 5.96
C ILE A 229 5.77 6.06 6.34
N ALA A 230 5.22 7.27 6.30
CA ALA A 230 3.80 7.50 6.57
C ALA A 230 2.91 6.73 5.58
N ALA A 231 3.25 6.77 4.29
CA ALA A 231 2.51 6.06 3.25
C ALA A 231 2.62 4.53 3.34
N GLY A 232 3.80 4.00 3.69
CA GLY A 232 4.01 2.57 3.94
C GLY A 232 3.17 2.08 5.11
N ARG A 233 3.06 2.88 6.18
CA ARG A 233 2.18 2.60 7.32
C ARG A 233 0.71 2.65 6.93
N ASP A 234 0.28 3.67 6.19
CA ASP A 234 -1.11 3.77 5.70
C ASP A 234 -1.49 2.56 4.83
N LEU A 235 -0.64 2.19 3.87
CA LEU A 235 -0.88 1.02 3.03
C LEU A 235 -0.90 -0.29 3.85
N SER A 236 0.00 -0.44 4.83
CA SER A 236 0.01 -1.60 5.73
C SER A 236 -1.30 -1.71 6.52
N ASN A 237 -1.80 -0.59 7.06
CA ASN A 237 -3.08 -0.55 7.77
C ASN A 237 -4.26 -0.92 6.86
N ARG A 238 -4.26 -0.46 5.60
CA ARG A 238 -5.29 -0.82 4.60
C ARG A 238 -5.25 -2.30 4.23
N LEU A 239 -4.09 -2.95 4.37
CA LEU A 239 -3.91 -4.40 4.20
C LEU A 239 -4.24 -5.20 5.48
N GLY A 240 -4.66 -4.53 6.56
CA GLY A 240 -5.03 -5.17 7.82
C GLY A 240 -3.86 -5.50 8.73
N ALA A 241 -2.64 -5.01 8.44
CA ALA A 241 -1.52 -5.15 9.34
C ALA A 241 -1.64 -4.17 10.51
N GLN A 242 -1.13 -4.57 11.68
CA GLN A 242 -0.86 -3.67 12.81
C GLN A 242 0.65 -3.56 13.01
N PRO A 243 1.35 -2.72 12.23
CA PRO A 243 2.79 -2.56 12.37
C PRO A 243 3.13 -1.93 13.73
N ALA A 244 4.12 -2.48 14.43
CA ALA A 244 4.65 -1.90 15.65
C ALA A 244 5.14 -0.46 15.38
N PRO A 245 5.05 0.47 16.36
CA PRO A 245 5.61 1.81 16.21
C PRO A 245 7.09 1.71 15.84
N VAL A 246 7.51 2.41 14.78
CA VAL A 246 8.93 2.60 14.47
C VAL A 246 9.57 3.26 15.70
N GLY A 247 10.68 2.71 16.19
CA GLY A 247 11.36 3.16 17.40
C GLY A 247 11.60 4.67 17.39
N ASP A 248 11.49 5.26 18.57
CA ASP A 248 11.53 6.69 18.86
C ASP A 248 12.52 7.47 17.97
N SER A 249 12.01 8.53 17.33
CA SER A 249 12.74 9.49 16.50
C SER A 249 13.64 10.38 17.36
N GLY A 250 14.53 9.77 18.14
CA GLY A 250 15.38 10.43 19.13
C GLY A 250 16.71 10.99 18.63
N GLU A 251 17.04 10.83 17.34
CA GLU A 251 18.29 11.38 16.76
C GLU A 251 18.08 12.01 15.37
N LEU A 252 16.98 12.72 15.18
CA LEU A 252 16.89 13.72 14.12
C LEU A 252 16.81 15.08 14.81
N GLY A 253 17.88 15.86 14.67
CA GLY A 253 18.02 17.17 15.29
C GLY A 253 16.81 18.07 15.05
N GLU A 254 16.42 18.81 16.09
CA GLU A 254 15.32 19.77 16.06
C GLU A 254 15.38 20.72 14.86
N VAL A 255 14.28 20.80 14.09
CA VAL A 255 13.97 21.95 13.23
C VAL A 255 12.43 22.12 13.10
N PRO A 256 11.88 23.30 12.75
CA PRO A 256 10.95 24.02 13.62
C PRO A 256 9.48 23.89 13.17
N ALA A 257 8.58 24.26 14.09
CA ALA A 257 7.11 24.13 14.06
C ALA A 257 6.32 24.80 12.90
N LYS A 258 6.92 25.10 11.73
CA LYS A 258 6.23 25.69 10.57
C LYS A 258 5.60 24.69 9.59
N ALA A 259 6.00 23.41 9.60
CA ALA A 259 5.47 22.41 8.66
C ALA A 259 4.03 21.96 8.95
N ALA A 260 3.61 21.92 10.22
CA ALA A 260 2.28 21.44 10.63
C ALA A 260 1.10 22.34 10.18
N LYS A 261 1.36 23.59 9.78
CA LYS A 261 0.31 24.55 9.36
C LYS A 261 -0.01 24.50 7.86
N ALA A 262 0.89 23.97 7.02
CA ALA A 262 0.68 23.86 5.57
C ALA A 262 -0.28 22.72 5.19
N VAL A 263 -0.27 21.62 5.95
CA VAL A 263 -1.12 20.43 5.73
C VAL A 263 -2.62 20.75 5.82
N LYS A 264 -3.03 21.66 6.70
CA LYS A 264 -4.45 22.08 6.83
C LYS A 264 -4.89 23.09 5.76
N ALA A 265 -3.97 23.82 5.15
CA ALA A 265 -4.29 24.86 4.15
C ALA A 265 -4.44 24.29 2.73
N GLY A 266 -3.63 23.28 2.37
CA GLY A 266 -3.73 22.59 1.07
C GLY A 266 -5.05 21.83 0.89
N ALA A 267 -5.50 21.11 1.93
CA ALA A 267 -6.75 20.33 1.89
C ALA A 267 -8.01 21.18 1.69
N LYS A 268 -8.05 22.42 2.20
CA LYS A 268 -9.19 23.34 1.98
C LYS A 268 -9.22 23.96 0.59
N THR A 269 -8.06 24.07 -0.07
CA THR A 269 -7.96 24.70 -1.39
C THR A 269 -8.35 23.72 -2.49
N ALA A 270 -7.92 22.46 -2.40
CA ALA A 270 -8.30 21.40 -3.35
C ALA A 270 -9.80 21.07 -3.35
N ALA A 271 -10.47 21.11 -2.19
CA ALA A 271 -11.90 20.87 -2.08
C ALA A 271 -12.78 21.98 -2.70
N ARG A 272 -12.23 23.19 -2.89
CA ARG A 272 -12.97 24.34 -3.41
C ARG A 272 -12.91 24.43 -4.94
N THR A 273 -11.87 23.86 -5.56
CA THR A 273 -11.70 23.85 -7.02
C THR A 273 -12.53 22.75 -7.68
N THR A 274 -12.70 21.60 -7.04
CA THR A 274 -13.51 20.49 -7.56
C THR A 274 -15.02 20.77 -7.54
N ALA A 275 -15.51 21.58 -6.59
CA ALA A 275 -16.92 21.95 -6.51
C ALA A 275 -17.38 22.95 -7.59
N LYS A 276 -16.46 23.71 -8.22
CA LYS A 276 -16.82 24.78 -9.17
C LYS A 276 -16.87 24.33 -10.63
N SER A 277 -16.39 23.12 -10.96
CA SER A 277 -16.36 22.59 -12.32
C SER A 277 -17.59 21.74 -12.70
N ALA A 278 -18.49 21.43 -11.76
CA ALA A 278 -19.59 20.48 -11.98
C ALA A 278 -20.97 21.11 -12.27
N ALA A 279 -21.05 22.41 -12.58
CA ALA A 279 -22.33 23.08 -12.83
C ALA A 279 -22.31 23.97 -14.08
N ALA A 280 -22.56 23.38 -15.25
CA ALA A 280 -23.11 24.08 -16.42
C ALA A 280 -23.88 23.08 -17.31
N PRO A 281 -25.13 23.36 -17.72
CA PRO A 281 -25.94 22.40 -18.48
C PRO A 281 -25.74 22.54 -19.99
N ALA A 282 -25.73 21.40 -20.69
CA ALA A 282 -25.70 21.29 -22.14
C ALA A 282 -27.03 21.79 -22.76
N LYS A 283 -26.94 22.67 -23.76
CA LYS A 283 -28.08 23.05 -24.63
C LYS A 283 -28.02 22.31 -25.96
N SER A 284 -29.16 21.70 -26.27
CA SER A 284 -29.59 21.02 -27.50
C SER A 284 -29.46 21.88 -28.75
N ALA A 285 -29.02 21.28 -29.86
CA ALA A 285 -29.16 21.81 -31.22
C ALA A 285 -29.70 20.72 -32.17
N ALA A 286 -30.85 21.00 -32.77
CA ALA A 286 -31.53 20.16 -33.76
C ALA A 286 -30.97 20.36 -35.20
N PRO A 287 -31.19 19.43 -36.15
CA PRO A 287 -30.56 19.47 -37.47
C PRO A 287 -31.38 20.24 -38.51
N ARG A 288 -30.70 20.94 -39.43
CA ARG A 288 -31.30 21.53 -40.64
C ARG A 288 -31.03 20.67 -41.88
N ARG A 289 -32.02 20.64 -42.76
CA ARG A 289 -32.17 19.82 -43.97
C ARG A 289 -32.26 20.75 -45.20
N ALA A 290 -31.57 20.43 -46.30
CA ALA A 290 -31.85 20.88 -47.68
C ALA A 290 -31.05 19.97 -48.67
N ALA A 291 -31.70 19.05 -49.41
CA ALA A 291 -32.18 19.15 -50.82
C ALA A 291 -31.04 19.03 -51.88
N ALA A 292 -30.80 17.84 -52.48
CA ALA A 292 -31.30 17.30 -53.78
C ALA A 292 -30.46 17.81 -55.01
N LYS A 293 -30.03 17.06 -56.05
CA LYS A 293 -30.53 15.85 -56.76
C LYS A 293 -29.43 15.34 -57.80
N PRO A 294 -29.65 14.45 -58.81
CA PRO A 294 -29.03 13.09 -58.88
C PRO A 294 -28.36 12.66 -60.23
N ALA A 295 -27.67 11.51 -60.26
CA ALA A 295 -27.44 10.61 -61.42
C ALA A 295 -26.65 9.36 -60.95
N ALA A 296 -26.67 8.15 -61.50
CA ALA A 296 -27.57 7.36 -62.32
C ALA A 296 -27.14 5.88 -62.15
N ARG A 297 -28.11 5.04 -61.76
CA ARG A 297 -28.36 3.61 -62.09
C ARG A 297 -27.28 2.78 -62.85
N LYS A 298 -26.94 1.60 -62.31
CA LYS A 298 -27.06 0.22 -62.91
C LYS A 298 -26.43 -0.81 -61.95
N THR A 299 -27.21 -1.71 -61.29
CA THR A 299 -27.41 -3.15 -61.62
C THR A 299 -26.11 -3.92 -61.94
N ALA A 300 -25.75 -5.06 -61.33
CA ALA A 300 -26.59 -6.22 -61.01
C ALA A 300 -25.93 -7.22 -60.01
N ARG A 301 -26.81 -7.96 -59.30
CA ARG A 301 -26.82 -9.40 -58.91
C ARG A 301 -25.49 -10.20 -58.91
N ARG A 302 -25.13 -10.84 -57.77
CA ARG A 302 -25.51 -12.23 -57.30
C ARG A 302 -24.53 -13.28 -57.87
N VAL A 303 -23.82 -14.09 -57.07
CA VAL A 303 -24.13 -15.49 -56.65
C VAL A 303 -22.81 -16.01 -56.02
N ALA A 304 -22.79 -16.40 -54.75
CA ALA A 304 -22.77 -17.77 -54.18
C ALA A 304 -21.49 -18.62 -54.35
N ALA A 305 -21.12 -19.26 -53.23
CA ALA A 305 -20.37 -20.52 -53.06
C ALA A 305 -18.94 -20.62 -53.63
N SER A 306 -17.94 -20.68 -52.74
CA SER A 306 -17.33 -21.94 -52.30
C SER A 306 -16.53 -21.73 -51.02
#